data_AF-A0A8J4VZ68-F1
#
_entry.id   AF-A0A8J4VZ68-F1
#
_cell.length_a   1.000
_cell.length_b   1.000
_cell.length_c   1.000
_cell.angle_alpha   90.00
_cell.angle_beta   90.00
_cell.angle_gamma   90.00
#
_symmetry.space_group_name_H-M   'P 1'
#
loop_
_entity.id
_entity.type
_entity.pdbx_description
1 polymer ?
#
loop_
_entity_poly.entity_id
_entity_poly.type
_entity_poly.pdbx_seq_one_letter_code
_entity_poly.pdbx_strand_id
1 'polypeptide(L)'
;MLKTWIGALCCAALGLTAATRSINEYDEQAKAIVDNLTAEQVVGQLAQVAINAMLNEDYSLNETLVRDYAKLKIGSYLTTPFTNGPNEVTGAVGWDVAEWRDVISRIQKIVMEENDGIPMVYGIDTVHGAGFVLNSTMFGAQLNGAATFNPDLVYEMGRIGAQDTRAAGIPWVFGPILEIASNPLWPRTYETFGEDPHLVSVMADAVVRGLQSDNQTAACMKHFVAYSKTPTGHDQDGVQISDFDLLNYFVPPFKAAIDAGALTTMENYISINGIPVIGNHKILEVLLREDLAYDGMAVTDFGEIGSMNSFHRVARNSDEAVRFSYTHTGIDMSMAFDTTYLNGTNLLLKESPEYFDRLKDSARRIVKLKLQLGLWDNPMPGASDVEKVRNDNDIEKSLEMARESIVLLQNNDSTLPISSSSSVFLTGHSAHDIGNQCGGWSVSWHGYTGNDNFPNGISVKEAMEAIAGDKVTYFNGLDSDG
;
A
#
# COMPACT_ATOMS: atom_id res chain seq x y z
N MET A 1 -12.10 31.95 13.21
CA MET A 1 -12.83 31.74 11.95
C MET A 1 -12.05 32.38 10.82
N LEU A 2 -11.02 31.67 10.34
CA LEU A 2 -10.37 31.85 9.05
C LEU A 2 -10.42 30.44 8.46
N LYS A 3 -11.51 30.16 7.74
CA LYS A 3 -11.66 28.96 6.92
C LYS A 3 -10.85 29.21 5.65
N THR A 4 -10.27 28.14 5.08
CA THR A 4 -9.37 28.08 3.91
C THR A 4 -7.89 28.31 4.22
N TRP A 5 -7.09 27.23 4.21
CA TRP A 5 -5.63 27.25 4.41
C TRP A 5 -4.87 27.67 3.16
N ILE A 6 -5.51 27.65 1.99
CA ILE A 6 -4.84 27.96 0.72
C ILE A 6 -5.31 29.32 0.20
N GLY A 7 -4.64 30.37 0.67
CA GLY A 7 -4.61 31.67 0.02
C GLY A 7 -3.54 31.68 -1.09
N ALA A 8 -3.99 31.47 -2.33
CA ALA A 8 -3.33 31.78 -3.59
C ALA A 8 -2.03 31.05 -3.97
N LEU A 9 -2.11 30.22 -5.02
CA LEU A 9 -1.09 30.18 -6.07
C LEU A 9 -1.68 29.70 -7.41
N CYS A 10 -1.57 30.56 -8.41
CA CYS A 10 -2.00 30.35 -9.80
C CYS A 10 -0.86 29.83 -10.68
N CYS A 11 -1.28 29.21 -11.79
CA CYS A 11 -0.59 28.96 -13.05
C CYS A 11 0.19 27.64 -13.21
N ALA A 12 -0.51 26.64 -13.75
CA ALA A 12 -0.07 25.89 -14.93
C ALA A 12 -1.28 25.17 -15.56
N ALA A 13 -2.04 25.86 -16.41
CA ALA A 13 -3.03 25.25 -17.26
C ALA A 13 -2.52 25.29 -18.69
N LEU A 14 -2.03 24.16 -19.19
CA LEU A 14 -1.98 23.79 -20.62
C LEU A 14 -1.57 22.30 -20.69
N GLY A 15 -2.58 21.44 -20.78
CA GLY A 15 -2.45 19.97 -20.86
C GLY A 15 -3.74 19.19 -20.57
N LEU A 16 -4.78 19.84 -20.03
CA LEU A 16 -5.89 19.18 -19.33
C LEU A 16 -7.04 18.62 -20.19
N THR A 17 -7.17 18.89 -21.49
CA THR A 17 -8.46 18.72 -22.18
C THR A 17 -8.93 17.28 -22.39
N ALA A 18 -8.03 16.29 -22.41
CA ALA A 18 -8.41 14.87 -22.55
C ALA A 18 -8.65 14.20 -21.19
N ALA A 19 -7.77 14.43 -20.21
CA ALA A 19 -7.87 13.87 -18.87
C ALA A 19 -9.08 14.43 -18.08
N THR A 20 -9.40 15.72 -18.22
CA THR A 20 -10.60 16.29 -17.56
C THR A 20 -11.90 15.71 -18.11
N ARG A 21 -11.89 15.20 -19.35
CA ARG A 21 -13.09 14.65 -19.98
C ARG A 21 -13.42 13.25 -19.46
N SER A 22 -12.41 12.39 -19.23
CA SER A 22 -12.64 11.05 -18.67
C SER A 22 -12.91 11.06 -17.16
N ILE A 23 -12.29 11.99 -16.41
CA ILE A 23 -12.57 12.15 -14.96
C ILE A 23 -14.06 12.46 -14.75
N ASN A 24 -14.60 13.43 -15.50
CA ASN A 24 -16.01 13.80 -15.42
C ASN A 24 -16.95 12.67 -15.88
N GLU A 25 -16.53 11.81 -16.80
CA GLU A 25 -17.33 10.69 -17.29
C GLU A 25 -17.49 9.60 -16.21
N TYR A 26 -16.41 9.22 -15.53
CA TYR A 26 -16.50 8.25 -14.42
C TYR A 26 -17.31 8.78 -13.24
N ASP A 27 -17.27 10.08 -12.96
CA ASP A 27 -18.09 10.70 -11.92
C ASP A 27 -19.59 10.57 -12.19
N GLU A 28 -20.03 10.85 -13.43
CA GLU A 28 -21.42 10.72 -13.84
C GLU A 28 -21.87 9.25 -13.82
N GLN A 29 -21.04 8.32 -14.32
CA GLN A 29 -21.33 6.89 -14.30
C GLN A 29 -21.41 6.35 -12.86
N ALA A 30 -20.44 6.70 -12.01
CA ALA A 30 -20.43 6.28 -10.61
C ALA A 30 -21.65 6.81 -9.86
N LYS A 31 -22.03 8.07 -10.12
CA LYS A 31 -23.27 8.65 -9.57
C LYS A 31 -24.50 7.87 -10.02
N ALA A 32 -24.63 7.58 -11.31
CA ALA A 32 -25.77 6.84 -11.84
C ALA A 32 -25.88 5.42 -11.25
N ILE A 33 -24.75 4.74 -11.02
CA ILE A 33 -24.72 3.44 -10.34
C ILE A 33 -25.17 3.59 -8.89
N VAL A 34 -24.55 4.50 -8.12
CA VAL A 34 -24.83 4.69 -6.69
C VAL A 34 -26.25 5.15 -6.41
N ASP A 35 -26.83 5.99 -7.26
CA ASP A 35 -28.23 6.43 -7.12
C ASP A 35 -29.23 5.27 -7.24
N ASN A 36 -28.84 4.15 -7.84
CA ASN A 36 -29.65 2.93 -7.96
C ASN A 36 -29.28 1.84 -6.93
N LEU A 37 -28.25 2.06 -6.09
CA LEU A 37 -27.89 1.10 -5.04
C LEU A 37 -28.89 1.16 -3.88
N THR A 38 -29.17 -0.01 -3.32
CA THR A 38 -29.85 -0.12 -2.03
C THR A 38 -28.97 0.42 -0.89
N ALA A 39 -29.58 0.74 0.26
CA ALA A 39 -28.82 1.19 1.43
C ALA A 39 -27.79 0.15 1.90
N GLU A 40 -28.14 -1.14 1.83
CA GLU A 40 -27.24 -2.25 2.16
C GLU A 40 -26.05 -2.31 1.20
N GLN A 41 -26.27 -2.15 -0.11
CA GLN A 41 -25.19 -2.09 -1.09
C GLN A 41 -24.29 -0.88 -0.87
N VAL A 42 -24.85 0.30 -0.59
CA VAL A 42 -24.05 1.49 -0.24
C VAL A 42 -23.17 1.16 0.96
N VAL A 43 -23.74 0.74 2.08
CA VAL A 43 -22.99 0.41 3.31
C VAL A 43 -21.93 -0.67 3.08
N GLY A 44 -22.26 -1.72 2.33
CA GLY A 44 -21.32 -2.80 1.98
C GLY A 44 -20.14 -2.31 1.13
N GLN A 45 -20.34 -1.35 0.22
CA GLN A 45 -19.24 -0.79 -0.57
C GLN A 45 -18.15 -0.13 0.28
N LEU A 46 -18.52 0.43 1.45
CA LEU A 46 -17.60 1.12 2.34
C LEU A 46 -16.80 0.15 3.23
N ALA A 47 -16.99 -1.16 3.11
CA ALA A 47 -16.28 -2.17 3.89
C ALA A 47 -15.20 -2.89 3.07
N GLN A 48 -14.06 -3.11 3.72
CA GLN A 48 -12.97 -3.94 3.25
C GLN A 48 -12.58 -4.98 4.31
N VAL A 49 -12.56 -6.26 3.91
CA VAL A 49 -12.35 -7.38 4.84
C VAL A 49 -11.10 -8.18 4.46
N ALA A 50 -10.26 -8.49 5.44
CA ALA A 50 -9.05 -9.30 5.24
C ALA A 50 -9.41 -10.72 4.78
N ILE A 51 -8.64 -11.27 3.82
CA ILE A 51 -8.90 -12.60 3.24
C ILE A 51 -8.93 -13.72 4.28
N ASN A 52 -8.17 -13.61 5.37
CA ASN A 52 -8.13 -14.61 6.45
C ASN A 52 -9.52 -14.95 7.02
N ALA A 53 -10.47 -14.02 6.95
CA ALA A 53 -11.84 -14.25 7.39
C ALA A 53 -12.61 -15.28 6.55
N MET A 54 -12.08 -15.64 5.37
CA MET A 54 -12.72 -16.49 4.37
C MET A 54 -11.92 -17.76 4.03
N LEU A 55 -10.92 -18.10 4.84
CA LEU A 55 -10.07 -19.27 4.62
C LEU A 55 -10.24 -20.34 5.69
N ASN A 56 -9.91 -21.57 5.35
CA ASN A 56 -9.73 -22.66 6.31
C ASN A 56 -8.33 -22.57 6.95
N GLU A 57 -8.06 -23.42 7.95
CA GLU A 57 -6.77 -23.46 8.66
C GLU A 57 -5.57 -23.77 7.74
N ASP A 58 -5.80 -24.50 6.64
CA ASP A 58 -4.80 -24.80 5.61
C ASP A 58 -4.67 -23.70 4.53
N TYR A 59 -5.29 -22.54 4.76
CA TYR A 59 -5.43 -21.41 3.84
C TYR A 59 -6.18 -21.71 2.53
N SER A 60 -6.82 -22.87 2.39
CA SER A 60 -7.74 -23.08 1.28
C SER A 60 -8.99 -22.19 1.40
N LEU A 61 -9.53 -21.76 0.25
CA LEU A 61 -10.70 -20.89 0.21
C LEU A 61 -11.95 -21.60 0.77
N ASN A 62 -12.60 -21.00 1.76
CA ASN A 62 -13.89 -21.45 2.28
C ASN A 62 -15.03 -20.71 1.57
N GLU A 63 -15.54 -21.28 0.48
CA GLU A 63 -16.60 -20.64 -0.32
C GLU A 63 -17.91 -20.38 0.44
N THR A 64 -18.19 -21.13 1.52
CA THR A 64 -19.35 -20.86 2.38
C THR A 64 -19.17 -19.51 3.09
N LEU A 65 -18.00 -19.29 3.70
CA LEU A 65 -17.68 -18.02 4.34
C LEU A 65 -17.63 -16.88 3.32
N VAL A 66 -17.02 -17.10 2.16
CA VAL A 66 -17.03 -16.11 1.06
C VAL A 66 -18.46 -15.69 0.73
N ARG A 67 -19.37 -16.64 0.58
CA ARG A 67 -20.77 -16.36 0.26
C ARG A 67 -21.49 -15.62 1.39
N ASP A 68 -21.17 -15.92 2.64
CA ASP A 68 -21.74 -15.21 3.78
C ASP A 68 -21.27 -13.76 3.88
N TYR A 69 -19.99 -13.48 3.62
CA TYR A 69 -19.48 -12.11 3.48
C TYR A 69 -20.06 -11.42 2.24
N ALA A 70 -20.18 -12.12 1.11
CA ALA A 70 -20.71 -11.55 -0.12
C ALA A 70 -22.17 -11.08 0.00
N LYS A 71 -23.01 -11.78 0.79
CA LYS A 71 -24.38 -11.36 1.12
C LYS A 71 -24.43 -10.01 1.85
N LEU A 72 -23.38 -9.64 2.58
CA LEU A 72 -23.23 -8.34 3.23
C LEU A 72 -22.80 -7.23 2.26
N LYS A 73 -22.74 -7.53 0.95
CA LYS A 73 -22.46 -6.59 -0.15
C LYS A 73 -21.08 -5.93 -0.07
N ILE A 74 -20.12 -6.61 0.57
CA ILE A 74 -18.75 -6.12 0.82
C ILE A 74 -18.09 -5.64 -0.48
N GLY A 75 -17.58 -4.41 -0.44
CA GLY A 75 -17.03 -3.72 -1.60
C GLY A 75 -15.61 -4.13 -1.95
N SER A 76 -14.82 -4.57 -0.96
CA SER A 76 -13.41 -4.88 -1.16
C SER A 76 -12.91 -5.97 -0.22
N TYR A 77 -11.85 -6.66 -0.64
CA TYR A 77 -11.08 -7.57 0.18
C TYR A 77 -9.60 -7.23 0.09
N LEU A 78 -8.81 -7.70 1.04
CA LEU A 78 -7.39 -7.38 1.07
C LEU A 78 -6.48 -8.46 1.61
N THR A 79 -5.19 -8.13 1.52
CA THR A 79 -4.02 -8.73 2.19
C THR A 79 -3.69 -10.15 1.74
N THR A 80 -2.55 -10.64 2.19
CA THR A 80 -2.10 -12.02 2.05
C THR A 80 -2.45 -12.84 3.30
N PRO A 81 -2.86 -14.11 3.15
CA PRO A 81 -3.03 -14.96 4.32
C PRO A 81 -1.71 -15.24 5.05
N PHE A 82 -0.57 -15.03 4.38
CA PHE A 82 0.79 -15.26 4.90
C PHE A 82 1.39 -14.05 5.63
N THR A 83 0.57 -13.04 5.97
CA THR A 83 1.01 -11.82 6.67
C THR A 83 1.82 -12.16 7.93
N ASN A 84 1.37 -13.15 8.70
CA ASN A 84 1.96 -13.53 10.00
C ASN A 84 2.93 -14.71 9.94
N GLY A 85 3.32 -15.18 8.76
CA GLY A 85 4.23 -16.31 8.65
C GLY A 85 3.77 -17.39 7.67
N PRO A 86 4.47 -18.54 7.63
CA PRO A 86 4.07 -19.68 6.83
C PRO A 86 2.80 -20.29 7.43
N ASN A 87 2.02 -20.96 6.61
CA ASN A 87 0.89 -21.73 7.09
C ASN A 87 1.38 -22.90 7.97
N GLU A 88 0.92 -22.97 9.21
CA GLU A 88 1.37 -24.00 10.17
C GLU A 88 0.92 -25.42 9.81
N VAL A 89 -0.12 -25.58 9.00
CA VAL A 89 -0.69 -26.88 8.61
C VAL A 89 0.03 -27.46 7.38
N THR A 90 0.29 -26.62 6.39
CA THR A 90 0.81 -27.03 5.07
C THR A 90 2.28 -26.71 4.86
N GLY A 91 2.84 -25.77 5.64
CA GLY A 91 4.18 -25.23 5.44
C GLY A 91 4.30 -24.25 4.26
N ALA A 92 3.18 -23.90 3.60
CA ALA A 92 3.20 -22.92 2.51
C ALA A 92 3.63 -21.54 3.01
N VAL A 93 4.45 -20.83 2.21
CA VAL A 93 5.02 -19.52 2.58
C VAL A 93 4.45 -18.36 1.76
N GLY A 94 3.65 -18.66 0.73
CA GLY A 94 3.09 -17.70 -0.20
C GLY A 94 2.27 -18.41 -1.27
N TRP A 95 1.62 -17.63 -2.13
CA TRP A 95 0.98 -18.11 -3.34
C TRP A 95 1.68 -17.54 -4.57
N ASP A 96 1.80 -18.35 -5.61
CA ASP A 96 2.22 -17.85 -6.92
C ASP A 96 1.07 -17.16 -7.67
N VAL A 97 1.36 -16.66 -8.87
CA VAL A 97 0.38 -15.98 -9.72
C VAL A 97 -0.84 -16.86 -10.04
N ALA A 98 -0.64 -18.16 -10.30
CA ALA A 98 -1.74 -19.04 -10.68
C ALA A 98 -2.67 -19.31 -9.48
N GLU A 99 -2.11 -19.56 -8.30
CA GLU A 99 -2.85 -19.77 -7.05
C GLU A 99 -3.62 -18.51 -6.64
N TRP A 100 -2.99 -17.34 -6.68
CA TRP A 100 -3.65 -16.06 -6.42
C TRP A 100 -4.84 -15.83 -7.36
N ARG A 101 -4.64 -16.05 -8.66
CA ARG A 101 -5.69 -15.89 -9.66
C ARG A 101 -6.86 -16.85 -9.45
N ASP A 102 -6.60 -18.12 -9.09
CA ASP A 102 -7.67 -19.08 -8.78
C ASP A 102 -8.52 -18.57 -7.61
N VAL A 103 -7.87 -18.23 -6.49
CA VAL A 103 -8.56 -17.78 -5.27
C VAL A 103 -9.36 -16.51 -5.52
N ILE A 104 -8.75 -15.48 -6.10
CA ILE A 104 -9.43 -14.19 -6.33
C ILE A 104 -10.54 -14.34 -7.36
N SER A 105 -10.37 -15.14 -8.42
CA SER A 105 -11.44 -15.36 -9.40
C SER A 105 -12.68 -16.02 -8.80
N ARG A 106 -12.49 -16.95 -7.86
CA ARG A 106 -13.59 -17.60 -7.13
C ARG A 106 -14.28 -16.64 -6.19
N ILE A 107 -13.53 -15.82 -5.45
CA ILE A 107 -14.10 -14.76 -4.59
C ILE A 107 -14.90 -13.77 -5.44
N GLN A 108 -14.30 -13.24 -6.51
CA GLN A 108 -14.93 -12.28 -7.41
C GLN A 108 -16.25 -12.82 -7.99
N LYS A 109 -16.24 -14.07 -8.44
CA LYS A 109 -17.44 -14.75 -8.97
C LYS A 109 -18.55 -14.82 -7.91
N ILE A 110 -18.25 -15.31 -6.71
CA ILE A 110 -19.26 -15.43 -5.63
C ILE A 110 -19.79 -14.05 -5.23
N VAL A 111 -18.91 -13.04 -5.13
CA VAL A 111 -19.33 -11.67 -4.79
C VAL A 111 -20.28 -11.12 -5.84
N MET A 112 -19.96 -11.27 -7.13
CA MET A 112 -20.85 -10.80 -8.19
C MET A 112 -22.18 -11.56 -8.25
N GLU A 113 -22.19 -12.87 -7.94
CA GLU A 113 -23.43 -13.66 -7.81
C GLU A 113 -24.34 -13.13 -6.69
N GLU A 114 -23.78 -12.79 -5.53
CA GLU A 114 -24.54 -12.36 -4.35
C GLU A 114 -24.78 -10.84 -4.29
N ASN A 115 -24.04 -10.04 -5.05
CA ASN A 115 -24.06 -8.58 -5.01
C ASN A 115 -24.54 -7.95 -6.33
N ASP A 116 -25.51 -8.58 -6.98
CA ASP A 116 -26.20 -8.04 -8.17
C ASP A 116 -25.25 -7.66 -9.31
N GLY A 117 -24.16 -8.41 -9.48
CA GLY A 117 -23.15 -8.17 -10.50
C GLY A 117 -22.14 -7.07 -10.17
N ILE A 118 -22.19 -6.44 -8.99
CA ILE A 118 -21.24 -5.41 -8.59
C ILE A 118 -19.88 -6.07 -8.27
N PRO A 119 -18.79 -5.71 -8.97
CA PRO A 119 -17.47 -6.30 -8.73
C PRO A 119 -16.90 -5.86 -7.37
N MET A 120 -16.12 -6.72 -6.70
CA MET A 120 -15.22 -6.26 -5.64
C MET A 120 -13.93 -5.69 -6.23
N VAL A 121 -13.17 -4.96 -5.40
CA VAL A 121 -11.78 -4.60 -5.67
C VAL A 121 -10.89 -5.26 -4.62
N TYR A 122 -9.79 -5.87 -5.04
CA TYR A 122 -8.85 -6.52 -4.14
C TYR A 122 -7.60 -5.67 -3.95
N GLY A 123 -7.19 -5.44 -2.70
CA GLY A 123 -6.02 -4.64 -2.35
C GLY A 123 -4.89 -5.44 -1.68
N ILE A 124 -3.64 -5.13 -1.99
CA ILE A 124 -2.48 -5.76 -1.34
C ILE A 124 -1.30 -4.80 -1.22
N ASP A 125 -0.48 -4.97 -0.19
CA ASP A 125 0.80 -4.25 -0.09
C ASP A 125 1.77 -4.72 -1.19
N THR A 126 2.24 -3.76 -1.97
CA THR A 126 3.30 -3.91 -2.98
C THR A 126 4.15 -2.65 -2.86
N VAL A 127 5.16 -2.71 -1.99
CA VAL A 127 5.93 -1.52 -1.54
C VAL A 127 7.35 -1.46 -2.11
N HIS A 128 7.86 -2.59 -2.62
CA HIS A 128 9.16 -2.69 -3.28
C HIS A 128 9.20 -3.87 -4.27
N GLY A 129 8.16 -3.96 -5.10
CA GLY A 129 7.83 -5.16 -5.89
C GLY A 129 6.66 -5.94 -5.27
N ALA A 130 6.18 -6.95 -5.98
CA ALA A 130 5.03 -7.77 -5.57
C ALA A 130 5.43 -8.80 -4.50
N GLY A 131 5.86 -8.33 -3.33
CA GLY A 131 6.49 -9.14 -2.27
C GLY A 131 5.63 -10.22 -1.64
N PHE A 132 4.32 -10.19 -1.86
CA PHE A 132 3.38 -11.24 -1.43
C PHE A 132 2.92 -12.17 -2.56
N VAL A 133 3.49 -12.03 -3.75
CA VAL A 133 3.31 -12.94 -4.88
C VAL A 133 4.61 -13.69 -5.08
N LEU A 134 4.60 -15.02 -4.92
CA LEU A 134 5.79 -15.83 -5.12
C LEU A 134 6.29 -15.74 -6.56
N ASN A 135 7.61 -15.85 -6.72
CA ASN A 135 8.32 -15.78 -8.00
C ASN A 135 8.20 -14.44 -8.74
N SER A 136 7.81 -13.37 -8.07
CA SER A 136 7.79 -12.01 -8.62
C SER A 136 9.16 -11.32 -8.58
N THR A 137 9.25 -10.16 -9.22
CA THR A 137 10.44 -9.29 -9.13
C THR A 137 10.39 -8.45 -7.85
N MET A 138 11.45 -8.51 -7.06
CA MET A 138 11.66 -7.69 -5.87
C MET A 138 12.70 -6.61 -6.12
N PHE A 139 12.49 -5.43 -5.56
CA PHE A 139 13.42 -4.30 -5.58
C PHE A 139 13.97 -4.05 -4.17
N GLY A 140 15.00 -3.20 -4.07
CA GLY A 140 15.35 -2.59 -2.79
C GLY A 140 14.17 -1.78 -2.25
N ALA A 141 14.13 -1.54 -0.94
CA ALA A 141 13.08 -0.72 -0.34
C ALA A 141 13.05 0.70 -0.94
N GLN A 142 11.99 1.47 -0.69
CA GLN A 142 11.90 2.83 -1.23
C GLN A 142 13.11 3.72 -0.86
N LEU A 143 13.74 3.47 0.29
CA LEU A 143 14.96 4.18 0.69
C LEU A 143 16.15 3.87 -0.25
N ASN A 144 16.24 2.64 -0.76
CA ASN A 144 17.19 2.29 -1.82
C ASN A 144 16.84 3.04 -3.12
N GLY A 145 15.55 3.10 -3.47
CA GLY A 145 15.08 3.89 -4.61
C GLY A 145 15.50 5.37 -4.52
N ALA A 146 15.37 5.98 -3.33
CA ALA A 146 15.83 7.35 -3.09
C ALA A 146 17.36 7.51 -3.22
N ALA A 147 18.13 6.54 -2.72
CA ALA A 147 19.60 6.58 -2.78
C ALA A 147 20.15 6.59 -4.22
N THR A 148 19.38 6.12 -5.20
CA THR A 148 19.74 6.23 -6.63
C THR A 148 19.70 7.66 -7.17
N PHE A 149 18.90 8.55 -6.57
CA PHE A 149 18.50 9.84 -7.16
C PHE A 149 17.95 9.73 -8.60
N ASN A 150 17.43 8.55 -8.97
CA ASN A 150 17.02 8.21 -10.32
C ASN A 150 15.50 7.93 -10.37
N PRO A 151 14.67 8.94 -10.71
CA PRO A 151 13.22 8.76 -10.76
C PRO A 151 12.78 7.77 -11.84
N ASP A 152 13.55 7.56 -12.90
CA ASP A 152 13.20 6.59 -13.95
C ASP A 152 13.24 5.15 -13.41
N LEU A 153 14.20 4.83 -12.54
CA LEU A 153 14.25 3.52 -11.86
C LEU A 153 13.11 3.36 -10.86
N VAL A 154 12.72 4.42 -10.16
CA VAL A 154 11.57 4.40 -9.24
C VAL A 154 10.25 4.25 -10.01
N TYR A 155 10.12 4.85 -11.20
CA TYR A 155 9.01 4.59 -12.11
C TYR A 155 8.97 3.12 -12.53
N GLU A 156 10.10 2.53 -12.94
CA GLU A 156 10.16 1.11 -13.33
C GLU A 156 9.84 0.17 -12.16
N MET A 157 10.29 0.48 -10.94
CA MET A 157 9.90 -0.25 -9.72
C MET A 157 8.38 -0.25 -9.53
N GLY A 158 7.72 0.90 -9.69
CA GLY A 158 6.26 1.00 -9.63
C GLY A 158 5.59 0.21 -10.75
N ARG A 159 6.05 0.36 -12.00
CA ARG A 159 5.49 -0.32 -13.18
C ARG A 159 5.57 -1.85 -13.05
N ILE A 160 6.72 -2.37 -12.64
CA ILE A 160 6.96 -3.81 -12.50
C ILE A 160 6.20 -4.37 -11.30
N GLY A 161 6.20 -3.66 -10.17
CA GLY A 161 5.38 -4.03 -9.01
C GLY A 161 3.89 -4.12 -9.35
N ALA A 162 3.35 -3.12 -10.08
CA ALA A 162 1.96 -3.15 -10.55
C ALA A 162 1.69 -4.28 -11.54
N GLN A 163 2.61 -4.55 -12.47
CA GLN A 163 2.49 -5.64 -13.45
C GLN A 163 2.40 -7.00 -12.74
N ASP A 164 3.32 -7.30 -11.84
CA ASP A 164 3.41 -8.60 -11.16
C ASP A 164 2.22 -8.80 -10.20
N THR A 165 1.81 -7.74 -9.49
CA THR A 165 0.62 -7.77 -8.62
C THR A 165 -0.68 -7.92 -9.42
N ARG A 166 -0.81 -7.24 -10.56
CA ARG A 166 -1.99 -7.39 -11.42
C ARG A 166 -2.01 -8.76 -12.10
N ALA A 167 -0.86 -9.34 -12.44
CA ALA A 167 -0.80 -10.71 -12.96
C ALA A 167 -1.49 -11.68 -11.98
N ALA A 168 -1.34 -11.50 -10.67
CA ALA A 168 -2.04 -12.23 -9.61
C ALA A 168 -3.55 -11.93 -9.51
N GLY A 169 -4.09 -11.02 -10.33
CA GLY A 169 -5.50 -10.61 -10.33
C GLY A 169 -5.82 -9.45 -9.38
N ILE A 170 -4.81 -8.77 -8.85
CA ILE A 170 -4.96 -7.73 -7.82
C ILE A 170 -4.72 -6.34 -8.43
N PRO A 171 -5.76 -5.50 -8.59
CA PRO A 171 -5.65 -4.20 -9.25
C PRO A 171 -5.41 -3.02 -8.30
N TRP A 172 -5.30 -3.24 -6.99
CA TRP A 172 -5.11 -2.14 -6.03
C TRP A 172 -3.89 -2.38 -5.14
N VAL A 173 -2.93 -1.47 -5.22
CA VAL A 173 -1.65 -1.54 -4.52
C VAL A 173 -1.61 -0.56 -3.36
N PHE A 174 -1.32 -1.05 -2.16
CA PHE A 174 -1.09 -0.23 -0.96
C PHE A 174 0.33 0.35 -0.91
N GLY A 175 0.64 1.20 -1.87
CA GLY A 175 1.89 1.95 -1.97
C GLY A 175 1.75 3.08 -3.00
N PRO A 176 2.62 4.09 -2.96
CA PRO A 176 3.86 4.20 -2.16
C PRO A 176 3.68 4.74 -0.73
N ILE A 177 4.72 4.59 0.10
CA ILE A 177 4.83 5.27 1.40
C ILE A 177 5.53 6.63 1.19
N LEU A 178 4.87 7.75 1.50
CA LEU A 178 5.33 9.11 1.17
C LEU A 178 5.66 9.97 2.39
N GLU A 179 5.79 9.31 3.53
CA GLU A 179 6.22 9.90 4.78
C GLU A 179 7.68 10.40 4.72
N ILE A 180 8.02 11.37 5.58
CA ILE A 180 9.37 11.94 5.69
C ILE A 180 10.08 11.33 6.90
N ALA A 181 11.13 10.54 6.66
CA ALA A 181 11.89 9.88 7.72
C ALA A 181 12.68 10.87 8.60
N SER A 182 11.99 11.55 9.50
CA SER A 182 12.56 12.58 10.38
C SER A 182 13.22 12.03 11.65
N ASN A 183 12.93 10.77 11.99
CA ASN A 183 13.55 10.06 13.11
C ASN A 183 14.01 8.67 12.65
N PRO A 184 15.33 8.41 12.52
CA PRO A 184 15.84 7.15 11.99
C PRO A 184 15.62 5.95 12.94
N LEU A 185 15.20 6.19 14.19
CA LEU A 185 14.80 5.12 15.10
C LEU A 185 13.43 4.54 14.76
N TRP A 186 12.64 5.23 13.92
CA TRP A 186 11.35 4.72 13.48
C TRP A 186 11.54 3.44 12.64
N PRO A 187 10.91 2.31 13.03
CA PRO A 187 11.18 1.01 12.39
C PRO A 187 10.79 0.96 10.91
N ARG A 188 9.95 1.89 10.43
CA ARG A 188 9.48 1.96 9.05
C ARG A 188 10.27 2.96 8.20
N THR A 189 11.42 3.44 8.68
CA THR A 189 12.26 4.40 7.94
C THR A 189 12.64 3.91 6.54
N TYR A 190 12.99 2.62 6.41
CA TYR A 190 13.35 1.99 5.14
C TYR A 190 12.22 2.01 4.11
N GLU A 191 10.97 2.09 4.57
CA GLU A 191 9.79 2.17 3.70
C GLU A 191 9.66 3.54 3.04
N THR A 192 10.36 4.59 3.48
CA THR A 192 10.25 5.95 2.91
C THR A 192 11.27 6.21 1.80
N PHE A 193 11.11 7.31 1.06
CA PHE A 193 12.16 7.84 0.18
C PHE A 193 13.16 8.76 0.90
N GLY A 194 13.28 8.66 2.23
CA GLY A 194 14.24 9.41 3.04
C GLY A 194 13.67 10.64 3.74
N GLU A 195 14.55 11.57 4.09
CA GLU A 195 14.26 12.70 5.00
C GLU A 195 13.99 14.05 4.30
N ASP A 196 14.22 14.14 2.99
CA ASP A 196 14.11 15.39 2.24
C ASP A 196 12.76 15.49 1.49
N PRO A 197 11.87 16.45 1.83
CA PRO A 197 10.57 16.58 1.19
C PRO A 197 10.61 16.74 -0.32
N HIS A 198 11.66 17.36 -0.87
CA HIS A 198 11.79 17.54 -2.31
C HIS A 198 12.08 16.21 -3.00
N LEU A 199 13.08 15.46 -2.55
CA LEU A 199 13.41 14.15 -3.07
C LEU A 199 12.22 13.19 -2.96
N VAL A 200 11.55 13.13 -1.79
CA VAL A 200 10.37 12.28 -1.62
C VAL A 200 9.25 12.68 -2.59
N SER A 201 9.05 13.98 -2.84
CA SER A 201 8.05 14.45 -3.82
C SER A 201 8.39 14.05 -5.27
N VAL A 202 9.67 14.09 -5.65
CA VAL A 202 10.12 13.63 -6.98
C VAL A 202 9.90 12.13 -7.15
N MET A 203 10.25 11.35 -6.13
CA MET A 203 10.04 9.89 -6.16
C MET A 203 8.56 9.51 -6.08
N ALA A 204 7.74 10.29 -5.37
CA ALA A 204 6.30 10.12 -5.29
C ALA A 204 5.63 10.24 -6.66
N ASP A 205 5.96 11.28 -7.45
CA ASP A 205 5.44 11.43 -8.81
C ASP A 205 5.83 10.24 -9.69
N ALA A 206 7.11 9.85 -9.64
CA ALA A 206 7.64 8.74 -10.45
C ALA A 206 6.95 7.41 -10.14
N VAL A 207 6.89 7.00 -8.87
CA VAL A 207 6.35 5.70 -8.48
C VAL A 207 4.84 5.63 -8.71
N VAL A 208 4.08 6.72 -8.47
CA VAL A 208 2.63 6.76 -8.73
C VAL A 208 2.35 6.61 -10.23
N ARG A 209 3.11 7.32 -11.08
CA ARG A 209 2.99 7.17 -12.54
C ARG A 209 3.35 5.76 -13.00
N GLY A 210 4.39 5.16 -12.41
CA GLY A 210 4.79 3.77 -12.69
C GLY A 210 3.67 2.79 -12.35
N LEU A 211 3.18 2.85 -11.10
CA LEU A 211 2.12 1.98 -10.59
C LEU A 211 0.83 2.06 -11.41
N GLN A 212 0.49 3.23 -11.95
CA GLN A 212 -0.77 3.45 -12.68
C GLN A 212 -0.59 3.57 -14.21
N SER A 213 0.57 3.19 -14.75
CA SER A 213 0.98 3.45 -16.14
C SER A 213 0.09 2.80 -17.21
N ASP A 214 -0.67 1.77 -16.87
CA ASP A 214 -1.59 1.05 -17.78
C ASP A 214 -3.08 1.33 -17.50
N ASN A 215 -3.39 2.18 -16.53
CA ASN A 215 -4.76 2.48 -16.08
C ASN A 215 -5.57 1.25 -15.62
N GLN A 216 -4.92 0.16 -15.19
CA GLN A 216 -5.58 -1.02 -14.61
C GLN A 216 -5.12 -1.35 -13.19
N THR A 217 -4.23 -0.52 -12.64
CA THR A 217 -3.77 -0.62 -11.26
C THR A 217 -3.93 0.73 -10.56
N ALA A 218 -4.40 0.73 -9.31
CA ALA A 218 -4.52 1.91 -8.47
C ALA A 218 -3.38 1.96 -7.45
N ALA A 219 -2.71 3.11 -7.36
CA ALA A 219 -1.76 3.41 -6.30
C ALA A 219 -2.49 3.97 -5.07
N CYS A 220 -1.94 3.69 -3.88
CA CYS A 220 -2.43 4.19 -2.61
C CYS A 220 -1.32 4.96 -1.88
N MET A 221 -1.34 6.29 -1.97
CA MET A 221 -0.38 7.11 -1.23
C MET A 221 -0.64 7.00 0.28
N LYS A 222 0.37 6.60 1.05
CA LYS A 222 0.23 6.34 2.49
C LYS A 222 1.42 6.83 3.32
N HIS A 223 1.28 7.09 4.61
CA HIS A 223 0.05 7.05 5.39
C HIS A 223 -0.34 8.49 5.74
N PHE A 224 -1.32 9.06 5.04
CA PHE A 224 -1.67 10.46 5.12
C PHE A 224 -2.11 10.84 6.56
N VAL A 225 -1.35 11.63 7.33
CA VAL A 225 -0.04 12.25 7.06
C VAL A 225 0.78 12.39 8.35
N ALA A 226 2.10 12.59 8.23
CA ALA A 226 3.04 12.90 9.32
C ALA A 226 3.26 11.78 10.34
N TYR A 227 2.90 10.54 9.98
CA TYR A 227 3.09 9.34 10.78
C TYR A 227 4.55 9.14 11.21
N SER A 228 5.48 9.46 10.31
CA SER A 228 6.93 9.32 10.50
C SER A 228 7.58 10.33 11.44
N LYS A 229 6.84 11.34 11.93
CA LYS A 229 7.36 12.35 12.86
C LYS A 229 7.39 11.84 14.31
N THR A 230 7.82 10.60 14.51
CA THR A 230 7.76 9.95 15.82
C THR A 230 8.73 10.64 16.79
N PRO A 231 8.26 11.23 17.90
CA PRO A 231 9.12 11.95 18.83
C PRO A 231 10.10 11.03 19.57
N THR A 232 9.76 9.75 19.75
CA THR A 232 10.60 8.78 20.47
C THR A 232 11.28 7.74 19.56
N GLY A 233 10.83 7.63 18.30
CA GLY A 233 11.22 6.53 17.41
C GLY A 233 10.27 5.33 17.46
N HIS A 234 9.40 5.22 18.47
CA HIS A 234 8.40 4.15 18.49
C HIS A 234 7.34 4.36 17.41
N ASP A 235 6.91 3.25 16.83
CA ASP A 235 5.82 3.25 15.89
C ASP A 235 4.48 3.60 16.57
N GLN A 236 3.59 4.26 15.83
CA GLN A 236 2.27 4.72 16.29
C GLN A 236 2.29 5.74 17.44
N ASP A 237 3.43 6.36 17.73
CA ASP A 237 3.52 7.45 18.68
C ASP A 237 2.76 8.70 18.19
N GLY A 238 1.96 9.29 19.07
CA GLY A 238 1.28 10.55 18.81
C GLY A 238 2.26 11.69 18.54
N VAL A 239 1.91 12.56 17.58
CA VAL A 239 2.76 13.63 17.07
C VAL A 239 2.23 14.99 17.52
N GLN A 240 3.16 15.87 17.93
CA GLN A 240 2.90 17.31 18.07
C GLN A 240 3.63 18.03 16.93
N ILE A 241 2.89 18.75 16.11
CA ILE A 241 3.42 19.39 14.90
C ILE A 241 2.72 20.72 14.65
N SER A 242 3.50 21.73 14.25
CA SER A 242 2.94 23.01 13.81
C SER A 242 2.31 22.87 12.43
N ASP A 243 1.32 23.70 12.11
CA ASP A 243 0.75 23.71 10.76
C ASP A 243 1.78 24.11 9.70
N PHE A 244 2.76 24.93 10.08
CA PHE A 244 3.88 25.26 9.21
C PHE A 244 4.67 24.00 8.84
N ASP A 245 5.09 23.21 9.83
CA ASP A 245 5.91 22.02 9.57
C ASP A 245 5.10 20.96 8.81
N LEU A 246 3.83 20.78 9.18
CA LEU A 246 2.93 19.85 8.50
C LEU A 246 2.82 20.17 7.00
N LEU A 247 2.49 21.43 6.68
CA LEU A 247 2.22 21.85 5.31
C LEU A 247 3.50 21.96 4.46
N ASN A 248 4.65 22.29 5.06
CA ASN A 248 5.89 22.52 4.30
C ASN A 248 6.81 21.30 4.21
N TYR A 249 6.69 20.32 5.12
CA TYR A 249 7.55 19.13 5.11
C TYR A 249 6.80 17.84 4.79
N PHE A 250 5.64 17.60 5.42
CA PHE A 250 4.98 16.29 5.34
C PHE A 250 3.90 16.21 4.25
N VAL A 251 3.24 17.32 3.92
CA VAL A 251 2.22 17.36 2.85
C VAL A 251 2.78 17.37 1.41
N PRO A 252 3.94 17.99 1.09
CA PRO A 252 4.40 18.11 -0.30
C PRO A 252 4.49 16.78 -1.07
N PRO A 253 4.99 15.66 -0.50
CA PRO A 253 5.01 14.39 -1.22
C PRO A 253 3.62 13.86 -1.58
N PHE A 254 2.64 13.99 -0.69
CA PHE A 254 1.26 13.60 -0.96
C PHE A 254 0.64 14.50 -2.03
N LYS A 255 0.93 15.81 -2.01
CA LYS A 255 0.48 16.72 -3.08
C LYS A 255 1.07 16.32 -4.44
N ALA A 256 2.35 15.93 -4.49
CA ALA A 256 2.98 15.43 -5.70
C ALA A 256 2.30 14.13 -6.21
N ALA A 257 1.96 13.21 -5.31
CA ALA A 257 1.20 12.00 -5.67
C ALA A 257 -0.22 12.31 -6.17
N ILE A 258 -0.94 13.27 -5.56
CA ILE A 258 -2.24 13.75 -6.05
C ILE A 258 -2.09 14.32 -7.46
N ASP A 259 -1.08 15.15 -7.70
CA ASP A 259 -0.81 15.76 -9.02
C ASP A 259 -0.39 14.73 -10.08
N ALA A 260 0.27 13.65 -9.65
CA ALA A 260 0.56 12.49 -10.49
C ALA A 260 -0.67 11.64 -10.81
N GLY A 261 -1.79 11.87 -10.10
CA GLY A 261 -3.07 11.21 -10.32
C GLY A 261 -3.32 9.98 -9.45
N ALA A 262 -2.70 9.88 -8.27
CA ALA A 262 -2.94 8.79 -7.33
C ALA A 262 -4.45 8.59 -7.10
N LEU A 263 -4.93 7.36 -7.33
CA LEU A 263 -6.35 7.04 -7.29
C LEU A 263 -6.87 6.81 -5.87
N THR A 264 -6.00 6.38 -4.95
CA THR A 264 -6.37 6.16 -3.54
C THR A 264 -5.36 6.75 -2.55
N THR A 265 -5.79 6.97 -1.32
CA THR A 265 -4.95 7.32 -0.18
C THR A 265 -5.35 6.53 1.05
N MET A 266 -4.38 6.25 1.92
CA MET A 266 -4.61 5.59 3.20
C MET A 266 -4.26 6.56 4.31
N GLU A 267 -5.11 6.65 5.33
CA GLU A 267 -4.82 7.39 6.57
C GLU A 267 -3.83 6.62 7.48
N ASN A 268 -3.66 7.02 8.75
CA ASN A 268 -2.61 6.47 9.62
C ASN A 268 -3.03 6.30 11.10
N TYR A 269 -2.23 5.50 11.81
CA TYR A 269 -2.45 5.07 13.19
C TYR A 269 -2.31 6.14 14.29
N ILE A 270 -1.79 7.33 13.98
CA ILE A 270 -1.35 8.27 15.02
C ILE A 270 -2.43 9.26 15.42
N SER A 271 -2.19 9.91 16.55
CA SER A 271 -2.84 11.19 16.85
C SER A 271 -1.96 12.35 16.43
N ILE A 272 -2.54 13.37 15.80
CA ILE A 272 -1.87 14.63 15.47
C ILE A 272 -2.43 15.69 16.42
N ASN A 273 -1.54 16.31 17.19
CA ASN A 273 -1.87 17.32 18.20
C ASN A 273 -2.97 16.84 19.17
N GLY A 274 -2.94 15.55 19.51
CA GLY A 274 -3.87 14.91 20.46
C GLY A 274 -5.18 14.40 19.87
N ILE A 275 -5.39 14.48 18.55
CA ILE A 275 -6.59 13.98 17.88
C ILE A 275 -6.21 12.83 16.92
N PRO A 276 -6.73 11.60 17.11
CA PRO A 276 -6.52 10.47 16.20
C PRO A 276 -6.89 10.83 14.76
N VAL A 277 -6.02 10.52 13.78
CA VAL A 277 -6.20 10.94 12.38
C VAL A 277 -7.53 10.44 11.82
N ILE A 278 -7.89 9.18 12.08
CA ILE A 278 -9.18 8.58 11.69
C ILE A 278 -10.44 9.35 12.17
N GLY A 279 -10.32 10.17 13.21
CA GLY A 279 -11.38 11.06 13.72
C GLY A 279 -11.08 12.55 13.53
N ASN A 280 -10.03 12.92 12.79
CA ASN A 280 -9.53 14.28 12.73
C ASN A 280 -10.09 15.06 11.53
N HIS A 281 -11.15 15.83 11.77
CA HIS A 281 -11.79 16.69 10.76
C HIS A 281 -10.82 17.65 10.07
N LYS A 282 -9.84 18.21 10.81
CA LYS A 282 -8.86 19.14 10.22
C LYS A 282 -8.00 18.47 9.15
N ILE A 283 -7.67 17.19 9.35
CA ILE A 283 -6.74 16.45 8.47
C ILE A 283 -7.50 15.79 7.32
N LEU A 284 -8.51 14.97 7.64
CA LEU A 284 -9.15 14.12 6.63
C LEU A 284 -10.33 14.78 5.90
N GLU A 285 -10.88 15.87 6.41
CA GLU A 285 -11.90 16.66 5.70
C GLU A 285 -11.30 17.95 5.17
N VAL A 286 -10.87 18.86 6.06
CA VAL A 286 -10.41 20.19 5.65
C VAL A 286 -9.14 20.11 4.81
N LEU A 287 -8.06 19.48 5.30
CA LEU A 287 -6.82 19.43 4.54
C LEU A 287 -6.94 18.52 3.29
N LEU A 288 -7.40 17.28 3.45
CA LEU A 288 -7.45 16.32 2.34
C LEU A 288 -8.51 16.67 1.29
N ARG A 289 -9.77 16.88 1.69
CA ARG A 289 -10.89 17.06 0.75
C ARG A 289 -11.07 18.50 0.30
N GLU A 290 -10.95 19.48 1.20
CA GLU A 290 -11.19 20.89 0.85
C GLU A 290 -9.93 21.55 0.28
N ASP A 291 -8.82 21.58 1.03
CA ASP A 291 -7.62 22.33 0.66
C ASP A 291 -6.84 21.64 -0.47
N LEU A 292 -6.55 20.34 -0.34
CA LEU A 292 -5.87 19.58 -1.40
C LEU A 292 -6.80 19.18 -2.55
N ALA A 293 -8.12 19.39 -2.40
CA ALA A 293 -9.15 19.02 -3.37
C ALA A 293 -9.06 17.56 -3.83
N TYR A 294 -8.65 16.64 -2.94
CA TYR A 294 -8.45 15.25 -3.29
C TYR A 294 -9.79 14.54 -3.49
N ASP A 295 -10.03 14.11 -4.73
CA ASP A 295 -11.29 13.47 -5.13
C ASP A 295 -11.20 11.94 -5.27
N GLY A 296 -10.00 11.36 -5.15
CA GLY A 296 -9.81 9.91 -5.14
C GLY A 296 -10.36 9.25 -3.87
N MET A 297 -10.29 7.93 -3.80
CA MET A 297 -10.83 7.17 -2.67
C MET A 297 -9.88 7.23 -1.46
N ALA A 298 -10.43 7.41 -0.25
CA ALA A 298 -9.68 7.36 1.01
C ALA A 298 -10.08 6.14 1.84
N VAL A 299 -9.11 5.32 2.21
CA VAL A 299 -9.29 4.09 3.01
C VAL A 299 -8.62 4.23 4.37
N THR A 300 -9.16 3.57 5.39
CA THR A 300 -8.46 3.44 6.67
C THR A 300 -7.23 2.56 6.54
N ASP A 301 -6.25 2.74 7.41
CA ASP A 301 -5.31 1.69 7.74
C ASP A 301 -6.01 0.62 8.61
N PHE A 302 -5.28 -0.43 8.94
CA PHE A 302 -5.83 -1.68 9.44
C PHE A 302 -6.47 -1.53 10.84
N GLY A 303 -7.81 -1.58 10.90
CA GLY A 303 -8.56 -1.55 12.17
C GLY A 303 -8.68 -0.17 12.82
N GLU A 304 -8.38 0.91 12.10
CA GLU A 304 -8.23 2.25 12.68
C GLU A 304 -9.52 2.84 13.26
N ILE A 305 -10.69 2.49 12.73
CA ILE A 305 -11.94 2.91 13.37
C ILE A 305 -12.06 2.29 14.77
N GLY A 306 -11.66 1.04 14.94
CA GLY A 306 -11.63 0.37 16.24
C GLY A 306 -10.59 0.99 17.20
N SER A 307 -9.48 1.51 16.67
CA SER A 307 -8.37 2.08 17.45
C SER A 307 -8.82 3.28 18.29
N MET A 308 -9.82 4.05 17.83
CA MET A 308 -10.43 5.13 18.61
C MET A 308 -10.95 4.67 19.98
N ASN A 309 -11.42 3.42 20.09
CA ASN A 309 -11.85 2.83 21.35
C ASN A 309 -10.74 2.02 22.04
N SER A 310 -10.03 1.17 21.29
CA SER A 310 -9.10 0.19 21.86
C SER A 310 -7.74 0.78 22.23
N PHE A 311 -7.27 1.79 21.49
CA PHE A 311 -5.94 2.39 21.64
C PHE A 311 -6.03 3.85 22.13
N HIS A 312 -6.66 4.73 21.36
CA HIS A 312 -6.70 6.17 21.65
C HIS A 312 -7.63 6.57 22.80
N ARG A 313 -8.60 5.70 23.15
CA ARG A 313 -9.58 5.93 24.23
C ARG A 313 -10.43 7.20 24.07
N VAL A 314 -10.73 7.58 22.82
CA VAL A 314 -11.58 8.75 22.49
C VAL A 314 -13.04 8.38 22.23
N ALA A 315 -13.32 7.13 21.87
CA ALA A 315 -14.67 6.59 21.70
C ALA A 315 -14.99 5.56 22.81
N ARG A 316 -16.23 5.55 23.30
CA ARG A 316 -16.70 4.65 24.37
C ARG A 316 -16.88 3.21 23.89
N ASN A 317 -17.18 3.01 22.62
CA ASN A 317 -17.37 1.71 21.97
C ASN A 317 -17.18 1.82 20.44
N SER A 318 -17.31 0.69 19.73
CA SER A 318 -17.19 0.62 18.27
C SER A 318 -18.20 1.51 17.53
N ASP A 319 -19.45 1.56 17.98
CA ASP A 319 -20.51 2.29 17.29
C ASP A 319 -20.28 3.81 17.33
N GLU A 320 -19.82 4.32 18.48
CA GLU A 320 -19.42 5.72 18.61
C GLU A 320 -18.18 6.03 17.76
N ALA A 321 -17.24 5.08 17.67
CA ALA A 321 -16.07 5.23 16.82
C ALA A 321 -16.48 5.33 15.33
N VAL A 322 -17.37 4.45 14.85
CA VAL A 322 -17.94 4.53 13.49
C VAL A 322 -18.58 5.89 13.24
N ARG A 323 -19.40 6.34 14.20
CA ARG A 323 -20.06 7.65 14.11
C ARG A 323 -19.03 8.76 13.99
N PHE A 324 -17.98 8.79 14.82
CA PHE A 324 -16.97 9.84 14.75
C PHE A 324 -16.22 9.84 13.41
N SER A 325 -15.85 8.69 12.87
CA SER A 325 -15.21 8.63 11.55
C SER A 325 -16.11 9.27 10.48
N TYR A 326 -17.34 8.80 10.33
CA TYR A 326 -18.20 9.26 9.23
C TYR A 326 -18.79 10.66 9.40
N THR A 327 -18.91 11.15 10.63
CA THR A 327 -19.48 12.48 10.88
C THR A 327 -18.41 13.57 10.94
N HIS A 328 -17.15 13.22 11.19
CA HIS A 328 -16.05 14.18 11.24
C HIS A 328 -15.16 14.16 10.00
N THR A 329 -15.08 13.07 9.22
CA THR A 329 -14.04 12.92 8.21
C THR A 329 -14.52 12.54 6.81
N GLY A 330 -13.62 12.77 5.86
CA GLY A 330 -13.75 12.42 4.45
C GLY A 330 -13.45 10.96 4.12
N ILE A 331 -13.33 10.06 5.11
CA ILE A 331 -12.98 8.65 4.87
C ILE A 331 -14.08 7.93 4.07
N ASP A 332 -13.68 7.06 3.15
CA ASP A 332 -14.63 6.35 2.27
C ASP A 332 -14.78 4.90 2.66
N MET A 333 -13.67 4.19 2.91
CA MET A 333 -13.66 2.75 3.11
C MET A 333 -12.97 2.38 4.43
N SER A 334 -13.56 1.45 5.19
CA SER A 334 -13.00 0.90 6.42
C SER A 334 -12.32 -0.44 6.15
N MET A 335 -11.05 -0.54 6.53
CA MET A 335 -10.22 -1.75 6.52
C MET A 335 -10.28 -2.45 7.88
N ALA A 336 -10.70 -3.71 7.92
CA ALA A 336 -10.82 -4.47 9.17
C ALA A 336 -10.64 -5.99 9.02
N PHE A 337 -10.47 -6.68 10.15
CA PHE A 337 -10.50 -8.16 10.23
C PHE A 337 -11.88 -8.75 9.93
N ASP A 338 -12.95 -8.00 10.23
CA ASP A 338 -14.32 -8.47 10.17
C ASP A 338 -15.30 -7.35 9.78
N THR A 339 -16.60 -7.65 9.87
CA THR A 339 -17.70 -6.75 9.48
C THR A 339 -18.39 -6.07 10.65
N THR A 340 -17.79 -6.06 11.85
CA THR A 340 -18.39 -5.42 13.06
C THR A 340 -18.74 -3.96 12.83
N TYR A 341 -17.97 -3.28 11.99
CA TYR A 341 -18.20 -1.92 11.53
C TYR A 341 -19.57 -1.68 10.84
N LEU A 342 -20.10 -2.69 10.14
CA LEU A 342 -21.41 -2.57 9.47
C LEU A 342 -22.53 -2.31 10.48
N ASN A 343 -22.44 -2.87 11.69
CA ASN A 343 -23.43 -2.66 12.74
C ASN A 343 -23.48 -1.19 13.18
N GLY A 344 -22.31 -0.59 13.43
CA GLY A 344 -22.20 0.83 13.78
C GLY A 344 -22.69 1.74 12.64
N THR A 345 -22.42 1.37 11.39
CA THR A 345 -22.86 2.14 10.21
C THR A 345 -24.39 2.09 10.04
N ASN A 346 -24.98 0.91 10.21
CA ASN A 346 -26.42 0.75 10.18
C ASN A 346 -27.11 1.47 11.34
N LEU A 347 -26.50 1.48 12.52
CA LEU A 347 -27.00 2.25 13.67
C LEU A 347 -26.93 3.76 13.40
N LEU A 348 -25.82 4.25 12.84
CA LEU A 348 -25.66 5.64 12.40
C LEU A 348 -26.81 6.05 11.47
N LEU A 349 -27.11 5.26 10.43
CA LEU A 349 -28.19 5.57 9.49
C LEU A 349 -29.58 5.52 10.13
N LYS A 350 -29.79 4.62 11.09
CA LYS A 350 -31.06 4.55 11.82
C LYS A 350 -31.28 5.77 12.71
N GLU A 351 -30.23 6.27 13.36
CA GLU A 351 -30.29 7.38 14.32
C GLU A 351 -30.12 8.76 13.66
N SER A 352 -29.43 8.83 12.53
CA SER A 352 -29.14 10.07 11.80
C SER A 352 -29.20 9.83 10.27
N PRO A 353 -30.40 9.61 9.70
CA PRO A 353 -30.58 9.28 8.28
C PRO A 353 -30.01 10.32 7.30
N GLU A 354 -29.82 11.57 7.73
CA GLU A 354 -29.23 12.64 6.94
C GLU A 354 -27.79 12.33 6.48
N TYR A 355 -27.07 11.42 7.15
CA TYR A 355 -25.74 11.00 6.73
C TYR A 355 -25.74 10.00 5.57
N PHE A 356 -26.90 9.51 5.13
CA PHE A 356 -26.96 8.59 4.00
C PHE A 356 -26.41 9.21 2.71
N ASP A 357 -26.64 10.51 2.48
CA ASP A 357 -26.05 11.21 1.33
C ASP A 357 -24.51 11.24 1.42
N ARG A 358 -23.95 11.47 2.62
CA ARG A 358 -22.50 11.41 2.84
C ARG A 358 -21.92 10.02 2.56
N LEU A 359 -22.63 8.94 2.94
CA LEU A 359 -22.18 7.57 2.63
C LEU A 359 -22.29 7.25 1.13
N LYS A 360 -23.31 7.78 0.44
CA LYS A 360 -23.38 7.69 -1.02
C LYS A 360 -22.19 8.41 -1.67
N ASP A 361 -21.75 9.53 -1.13
CA ASP A 361 -20.57 10.24 -1.65
C ASP A 361 -19.30 9.37 -1.53
N SER A 362 -19.13 8.64 -0.41
CA SER A 362 -18.06 7.63 -0.27
C SER A 362 -18.21 6.50 -1.28
N ALA A 363 -19.41 5.92 -1.40
CA ALA A 363 -19.68 4.86 -2.36
C ALA A 363 -19.42 5.31 -3.81
N ARG A 364 -19.68 6.59 -4.15
CA ARG A 364 -19.37 7.13 -5.48
C ARG A 364 -17.86 7.08 -5.77
N ARG A 365 -17.01 7.42 -4.81
CA ARG A 365 -15.54 7.32 -4.98
C ARG A 365 -15.05 5.89 -5.13
N ILE A 366 -15.65 4.97 -4.38
CA ILE A 366 -15.33 3.53 -4.46
C ILE A 366 -15.78 2.95 -5.81
N VAL A 367 -16.98 3.31 -6.27
CA VAL A 367 -17.49 2.90 -7.59
C VAL A 367 -16.67 3.55 -8.71
N LYS A 368 -16.31 4.83 -8.59
CA LYS A 368 -15.43 5.54 -9.53
C LYS A 368 -14.09 4.82 -9.68
N LEU A 369 -13.44 4.47 -8.57
CA LEU A 369 -12.19 3.70 -8.59
C LEU A 369 -12.34 2.39 -9.38
N LYS A 370 -13.38 1.61 -9.08
CA LYS A 370 -13.64 0.34 -9.76
C LYS A 370 -13.91 0.52 -11.26
N LEU A 371 -14.52 1.63 -11.67
CA LEU A 371 -14.79 1.96 -13.08
C LEU A 371 -13.49 2.37 -13.78
N GLN A 372 -12.66 3.18 -13.12
CA GLN A 372 -11.33 3.55 -13.61
C GLN A 372 -10.43 2.34 -13.82
N LEU A 373 -10.55 1.32 -12.97
CA LEU A 373 -9.86 0.04 -13.08
C LEU A 373 -10.50 -0.94 -14.10
N GLY A 374 -11.63 -0.58 -14.71
CA GLY A 374 -12.32 -1.39 -15.71
C GLY A 374 -13.00 -2.65 -15.16
N LEU A 375 -13.28 -2.72 -13.85
CA LEU A 375 -13.74 -3.94 -13.18
C LEU A 375 -15.17 -4.36 -13.53
N TRP A 376 -15.98 -3.46 -14.10
CA TRP A 376 -17.30 -3.83 -14.65
C TRP A 376 -17.19 -4.66 -15.93
N ASP A 377 -16.19 -4.35 -16.76
CA ASP A 377 -15.99 -5.04 -18.05
C ASP A 377 -15.11 -6.28 -17.88
N ASN A 378 -14.04 -6.15 -17.08
CA ASN A 378 -13.12 -7.23 -16.77
C ASN A 378 -12.88 -7.31 -15.26
N PRO A 379 -13.65 -8.12 -14.52
CA PRO A 379 -13.54 -8.21 -13.07
C PRO A 379 -12.28 -8.96 -12.59
N MET A 380 -11.48 -9.54 -13.50
CA MET A 380 -10.23 -10.26 -13.21
C MET A 380 -9.08 -9.80 -14.12
N PRO A 381 -8.51 -8.59 -13.90
CA PRO A 381 -7.47 -8.02 -14.75
C PRO A 381 -6.14 -8.81 -14.71
N GLY A 382 -5.20 -8.44 -15.60
CA GLY A 382 -3.81 -8.93 -15.59
C GLY A 382 -3.52 -10.29 -16.20
N ALA A 383 -4.50 -10.96 -16.83
CA ALA A 383 -4.25 -12.24 -17.51
C ALA A 383 -3.12 -12.16 -18.57
N SER A 384 -2.96 -11.01 -19.22
CA SER A 384 -1.91 -10.74 -20.20
C SER A 384 -0.53 -10.50 -19.60
N ASP A 385 -0.42 -10.34 -18.28
CA ASP A 385 0.83 -10.04 -17.58
C ASP A 385 1.46 -11.28 -16.96
N VAL A 386 0.74 -12.41 -16.90
CA VAL A 386 1.23 -13.69 -16.32
C VAL A 386 2.57 -14.12 -16.92
N GLU A 387 2.70 -14.08 -18.24
CA GLU A 387 3.93 -14.46 -18.95
C GLU A 387 5.05 -13.41 -18.86
N LYS A 388 4.76 -12.23 -18.31
CA LYS A 388 5.74 -11.14 -18.13
C LYS A 388 6.36 -11.15 -16.74
N VAL A 389 5.75 -11.83 -15.77
CA VAL A 389 6.22 -11.85 -14.39
C VAL A 389 7.67 -12.30 -14.33
N ARG A 390 8.51 -11.47 -13.70
CA ARG A 390 9.94 -11.75 -13.49
C ARG A 390 10.70 -12.10 -14.79
N ASN A 391 10.38 -11.42 -15.88
CA ASN A 391 11.15 -11.51 -17.12
C ASN A 391 12.56 -10.90 -16.96
N ASP A 392 13.47 -11.21 -17.89
CA ASP A 392 14.87 -10.79 -17.81
C ASP A 392 15.06 -9.26 -17.72
N ASN A 393 14.20 -8.48 -18.38
CA ASN A 393 14.28 -7.02 -18.31
C ASN A 393 13.89 -6.49 -16.92
N ASP A 394 12.86 -7.08 -16.32
CA ASP A 394 12.40 -6.67 -14.98
C ASP A 394 13.45 -7.04 -13.91
N ILE A 395 14.12 -8.19 -14.05
CA ILE A 395 15.26 -8.59 -13.22
C ILE A 395 16.43 -7.60 -13.38
N GLU A 396 16.77 -7.22 -14.61
CA GLU A 396 17.86 -6.26 -14.83
C GLU A 396 17.54 -4.89 -14.22
N LYS A 397 16.28 -4.43 -14.26
CA LYS A 397 15.87 -3.18 -13.60
C LYS A 397 15.98 -3.23 -12.08
N SER A 398 15.61 -4.36 -11.47
CA SER A 398 15.86 -4.58 -10.04
C SER A 398 17.36 -4.53 -9.72
N LEU A 399 18.19 -5.19 -10.53
CA LEU A 399 19.63 -5.21 -10.35
C LEU A 399 20.29 -3.84 -10.58
N GLU A 400 19.80 -3.06 -11.55
CA GLU A 400 20.22 -1.68 -11.81
C GLU A 400 19.95 -0.78 -10.60
N MET A 401 18.73 -0.84 -10.05
CA MET A 401 18.39 -0.12 -8.81
C MET A 401 19.27 -0.57 -7.64
N ALA A 402 19.47 -1.88 -7.47
CA ALA A 402 20.34 -2.39 -6.41
C ALA A 402 21.76 -1.80 -6.53
N ARG A 403 22.33 -1.75 -7.74
CA ARG A 403 23.66 -1.18 -8.02
C ARG A 403 23.70 0.33 -7.76
N GLU A 404 22.72 1.09 -8.23
CA GLU A 404 22.68 2.55 -8.05
C GLU A 404 22.38 2.98 -6.62
N SER A 405 21.76 2.10 -5.81
CA SER A 405 21.43 2.39 -4.41
C SER A 405 22.59 2.21 -3.43
N ILE A 406 23.74 1.68 -3.88
CA ILE A 406 24.92 1.46 -3.02
C ILE A 406 25.63 2.79 -2.75
N VAL A 407 25.59 3.24 -1.49
CA VAL A 407 26.29 4.45 -1.04
C VAL A 407 27.69 4.10 -0.54
N LEU A 408 28.72 4.51 -1.28
CA LEU A 408 30.12 4.36 -0.86
C LEU A 408 30.48 5.39 0.21
N LEU A 409 30.35 5.01 1.48
CA LEU A 409 30.64 5.91 2.62
C LEU A 409 32.14 6.13 2.85
N GLN A 410 32.96 5.10 2.61
CA GLN A 410 34.40 5.14 2.88
C GLN A 410 35.18 4.25 1.90
N ASN A 411 36.31 4.75 1.38
CA ASN A 411 37.23 3.98 0.53
C ASN A 411 38.69 4.38 0.79
N ASN A 412 39.20 4.04 1.98
CA ASN A 412 40.60 4.31 2.33
C ASN A 412 41.56 3.56 1.41
N ASP A 413 42.67 4.22 1.07
CA ASP A 413 43.75 3.65 0.24
C ASP A 413 43.29 3.08 -1.12
N SER A 414 42.12 3.51 -1.61
CA SER A 414 41.50 2.98 -2.84
C SER A 414 41.33 1.45 -2.79
N THR A 415 40.92 0.92 -1.63
CA THR A 415 40.71 -0.51 -1.43
C THR A 415 39.67 -1.10 -2.39
N LEU A 416 38.60 -0.35 -2.68
CA LEU A 416 37.61 -0.70 -3.71
C LEU A 416 37.97 -0.03 -5.05
N PRO A 417 37.76 -0.73 -6.19
CA PRO A 417 37.18 -2.07 -6.34
C PRO A 417 38.17 -3.20 -6.04
N ILE A 418 37.68 -4.30 -5.45
CA ILE A 418 38.47 -5.52 -5.20
C ILE A 418 38.66 -6.26 -6.53
N SER A 419 39.91 -6.63 -6.86
CA SER A 419 40.19 -7.48 -8.02
C SER A 419 39.57 -8.87 -7.86
N SER A 420 38.94 -9.39 -8.92
CA SER A 420 38.45 -10.78 -8.96
C SER A 420 39.56 -11.84 -8.88
N SER A 421 40.83 -11.42 -8.99
CA SER A 421 41.98 -12.29 -8.76
C SER A 421 42.39 -12.43 -7.29
N SER A 422 41.88 -11.57 -6.41
CA SER A 422 42.24 -11.54 -4.99
C SER A 422 41.63 -12.72 -4.22
N SER A 423 42.34 -13.17 -3.18
CA SER A 423 41.74 -14.03 -2.16
C SER A 423 40.94 -13.17 -1.20
N VAL A 424 39.69 -13.54 -0.95
CA VAL A 424 38.74 -12.78 -0.14
C VAL A 424 38.22 -13.69 0.97
N PHE A 425 38.26 -13.19 2.20
CA PHE A 425 37.61 -13.81 3.35
C PHE A 425 36.34 -13.02 3.66
N LEU A 426 35.18 -13.61 3.38
CA LEU A 426 33.85 -13.05 3.62
C LEU A 426 33.35 -13.47 5.02
N THR A 427 32.75 -12.54 5.75
CA THR A 427 32.17 -12.78 7.07
C THR A 427 30.95 -11.89 7.30
N GLY A 428 30.20 -12.15 8.39
CA GLY A 428 29.01 -11.42 8.79
C GLY A 428 27.71 -12.21 8.58
N HIS A 429 26.78 -12.11 9.54
CA HIS A 429 25.54 -12.89 9.57
C HIS A 429 24.64 -12.69 8.33
N SER A 430 24.64 -11.50 7.72
CA SER A 430 23.82 -11.22 6.53
C SER A 430 24.48 -11.64 5.21
N ALA A 431 25.75 -12.08 5.22
CA ALA A 431 26.48 -12.32 3.97
C ALA A 431 25.92 -13.49 3.14
N HIS A 432 25.25 -14.46 3.77
CA HIS A 432 24.57 -15.57 3.10
C HIS A 432 23.10 -15.67 3.52
N ASP A 433 22.41 -14.53 3.57
CA ASP A 433 21.02 -14.45 3.98
C ASP A 433 20.24 -13.48 3.07
N ILE A 434 19.45 -14.04 2.15
CA ILE A 434 18.63 -13.29 1.20
C ILE A 434 17.49 -12.57 1.93
N GLY A 435 16.92 -13.23 2.94
CA GLY A 435 15.86 -12.63 3.75
C GLY A 435 16.29 -11.33 4.43
N ASN A 436 17.49 -11.32 5.03
CA ASN A 436 18.09 -10.10 5.59
C ASN A 436 18.36 -9.03 4.53
N GLN A 437 18.68 -9.41 3.29
CA GLN A 437 18.86 -8.48 2.18
C GLN A 437 17.53 -7.85 1.74
N CYS A 438 16.44 -8.61 1.77
CA CYS A 438 15.11 -8.17 1.38
C CYS A 438 14.42 -7.30 2.45
N GLY A 439 14.54 -7.69 3.73
CA GLY A 439 13.90 -7.01 4.86
C GLY A 439 12.41 -7.35 5.01
N GLY A 440 11.66 -6.45 5.67
CA GLY A 440 10.22 -6.57 5.85
C GLY A 440 9.45 -6.48 4.54
N TRP A 441 8.14 -6.79 4.57
CA TRP A 441 7.26 -6.79 3.38
C TRP A 441 7.70 -7.72 2.24
N SER A 442 8.46 -8.75 2.59
CA SER A 442 9.00 -9.76 1.67
C SER A 442 8.56 -11.14 2.13
N VAL A 443 7.64 -11.77 1.39
CA VAL A 443 6.97 -13.05 1.71
C VAL A 443 6.02 -12.97 2.92
N SER A 444 6.44 -12.32 4.02
CA SER A 444 5.61 -12.02 5.20
C SER A 444 5.77 -10.56 5.64
N TRP A 445 4.95 -10.11 6.59
CA TRP A 445 4.98 -8.72 7.07
C TRP A 445 6.33 -8.32 7.66
N HIS A 446 6.86 -9.11 8.60
CA HIS A 446 8.18 -8.86 9.20
C HIS A 446 9.35 -9.32 8.33
N GLY A 447 9.08 -9.97 7.19
CA GLY A 447 10.08 -10.67 6.41
C GLY A 447 10.50 -12.00 7.04
N TYR A 448 11.54 -12.60 6.48
CA TYR A 448 12.17 -13.81 7.02
C TYR A 448 13.68 -13.66 7.01
N THR A 449 14.35 -14.46 7.83
CA THR A 449 15.78 -14.74 7.72
C THR A 449 15.99 -16.02 6.93
N GLY A 450 17.14 -16.15 6.29
CA GLY A 450 17.55 -17.32 5.52
C GLY A 450 17.16 -17.25 4.04
N ASN A 451 17.43 -18.36 3.34
CA ASN A 451 17.37 -18.42 1.87
C ASN A 451 16.20 -19.27 1.35
N ASP A 452 15.63 -20.16 2.17
CA ASP A 452 14.65 -21.17 1.75
C ASP A 452 13.37 -20.55 1.17
N ASN A 453 12.96 -19.39 1.68
CA ASN A 453 11.77 -18.67 1.22
C ASN A 453 12.03 -17.76 0.01
N PHE A 454 13.27 -17.70 -0.47
CA PHE A 454 13.71 -16.85 -1.56
C PHE A 454 14.39 -17.67 -2.67
N PRO A 455 13.69 -18.63 -3.30
CA PRO A 455 14.30 -19.63 -4.19
C PRO A 455 14.97 -19.04 -5.43
N ASN A 456 14.66 -17.78 -5.79
CA ASN A 456 15.21 -17.08 -6.94
C ASN A 456 16.19 -15.96 -6.55
N GLY A 457 16.44 -15.75 -5.26
CA GLY A 457 17.36 -14.74 -4.76
C GLY A 457 18.81 -15.19 -4.88
N ILE A 458 19.72 -14.22 -4.80
CA ILE A 458 21.16 -14.47 -4.82
C ILE A 458 21.75 -13.70 -3.65
N SER A 459 22.26 -14.41 -2.65
CA SER A 459 22.94 -13.78 -1.52
C SER A 459 24.28 -13.16 -1.92
N VAL A 460 24.81 -12.26 -1.08
CA VAL A 460 26.13 -11.63 -1.31
C VAL A 460 27.22 -12.68 -1.48
N LYS A 461 27.23 -13.72 -0.64
CA LYS A 461 28.16 -14.85 -0.71
C LYS A 461 28.09 -15.53 -2.08
N GLU A 462 26.90 -15.92 -2.52
CA GLU A 462 26.71 -16.62 -3.80
C GLU A 462 27.14 -15.75 -4.98
N ALA A 463 26.81 -14.45 -4.96
CA ALA A 463 27.24 -13.50 -5.98
C ALA A 463 28.78 -13.38 -6.03
N MET A 464 29.45 -13.31 -4.88
CA MET A 464 30.91 -13.25 -4.82
C MET A 464 31.57 -14.55 -5.28
N GLU A 465 31.04 -15.71 -4.87
CA GLU A 465 31.51 -17.03 -5.31
C GLU A 465 31.32 -17.21 -6.83
N ALA A 466 30.23 -16.72 -7.40
CA ALA A 466 30.00 -16.75 -8.85
C ALA A 466 31.03 -15.93 -9.64
N ILE A 467 31.58 -14.85 -9.05
CA ILE A 467 32.57 -13.97 -9.69
C ILE A 467 34.00 -14.50 -9.52
N ALA A 468 34.37 -14.92 -8.30
CA ALA A 468 35.76 -15.19 -7.93
C ALA A 468 36.05 -16.66 -7.57
N GLY A 469 35.03 -17.52 -7.52
CA GLY A 469 35.16 -18.96 -7.29
C GLY A 469 35.75 -19.31 -5.93
N ASP A 470 36.67 -20.27 -5.92
CA ASP A 470 37.36 -20.82 -4.73
C ASP A 470 38.24 -19.81 -3.97
N LYS A 471 38.42 -18.60 -4.51
CA LYS A 471 39.13 -17.51 -3.85
C LYS A 471 38.30 -16.81 -2.79
N VAL A 472 36.99 -17.03 -2.77
CA VAL A 472 36.11 -16.56 -1.71
C VAL A 472 36.01 -17.66 -0.67
N THR A 473 36.47 -17.36 0.54
CA THR A 473 36.26 -18.21 1.70
C THR A 473 35.25 -17.52 2.62
N TYR A 474 34.37 -18.29 3.25
CA TYR A 474 33.29 -17.73 4.07
C TYR A 474 33.27 -18.37 5.46
N PHE A 475 33.07 -17.54 6.47
CA PHE A 475 32.77 -17.98 7.83
C PHE A 475 31.84 -16.98 8.51
N ASN A 476 30.67 -17.46 8.96
CA ASN A 476 29.84 -16.70 9.88
C ASN A 476 30.37 -16.90 11.31
N GLY A 477 30.86 -15.82 11.93
CA GLY A 477 31.42 -15.87 13.27
C GLY A 477 30.46 -15.45 14.38
N LEU A 478 29.30 -14.86 14.04
CA LEU A 478 28.36 -14.27 14.99
C LEU A 478 26.97 -14.25 14.37
N ASP A 479 25.96 -14.72 15.10
CA ASP A 479 24.56 -14.64 14.67
C ASP A 479 23.92 -13.32 15.18
N SER A 480 22.72 -12.99 14.70
CA SER A 480 22.06 -11.71 15.06
C SER A 480 21.69 -11.60 16.54
N ASP A 481 21.61 -12.72 17.26
CA ASP A 481 21.25 -12.82 18.67
C ASP A 481 22.45 -12.86 19.64
N GLY A 482 23.69 -12.76 19.12
CA GLY A 482 24.93 -12.74 19.91
C GLY A 482 25.63 -14.09 19.94
#